data_AF-A0A4P0XY74-F1
#
_entry.id   AF-A0A4P0XY74-F1
#
_cell.length_a   1.000
_cell.length_b   1.000
_cell.length_c   1.000
_cell.angle_alpha   90.00
_cell.angle_beta   90.00
_cell.angle_gamma   90.00
#
_symmetry.space_group_name_H-M   'P 1'
#
loop_
_entity.id
_entity.type
_entity.pdbx_description
1 polymer ?
#
loop_
_entity_poly.entity_id
_entity_poly.type
_entity_poly.pdbx_seq_one_letter_code
_entity_poly.pdbx_strand_id
1 'polypeptide(L)' 'MDVPFNVIGYTSKLIQDQQAKTIADVVSNDAGVQAVQGYGNFAETYRIRGLSSMAMT' A
#
# COMPACT_ATOMS: atom_id res chain seq x y z
N MET A 1 -22.13 -6.92 -7.69
CA MET A 1 -20.79 -7.29 -8.21
C MET A 1 -20.29 -8.41 -7.32
N ASP A 2 -20.58 -9.66 -7.69
CA ASP A 2 -20.13 -10.86 -6.96
C ASP A 2 -18.83 -11.39 -7.56
N VAL A 3 -17.76 -10.64 -7.31
CA VAL A 3 -16.40 -11.12 -7.60
C VAL A 3 -15.85 -11.77 -6.34
N PRO A 4 -15.28 -13.00 -6.41
CA PRO A 4 -14.76 -13.72 -5.24
C PRO A 4 -13.39 -13.18 -4.79
N PHE A 5 -13.15 -11.88 -4.96
CA PHE A 5 -11.93 -11.20 -4.55
C PHE A 5 -12.25 -9.81 -4.04
N ASN A 6 -11.45 -9.36 -3.07
CA ASN A 6 -11.59 -8.04 -2.47
C ASN A 6 -10.75 -7.01 -3.22
N VAL A 7 -11.32 -5.88 -3.57
CA VAL A 7 -10.61 -4.73 -4.18
C VAL A 7 -10.77 -3.53 -3.25
N ILE A 8 -9.66 -2.88 -2.93
CA ILE A 8 -9.64 -1.62 -2.18
C ILE A 8 -9.10 -0.55 -3.13
N GLY A 9 -9.82 0.56 -3.25
CA GLY A 9 -9.43 1.70 -4.08
C GLY A 9 -9.14 2.92 -3.23
N TYR A 10 -8.09 3.67 -3.59
CA TYR A 10 -7.73 4.94 -2.96
C TYR A 10 -8.06 6.08 -3.91
N THR A 11 -8.71 7.13 -3.41
CA THR A 11 -9.17 8.26 -4.23
C THR A 11 -8.17 9.42 -4.22
N SER A 12 -8.21 10.26 -5.26
CA SER A 12 -7.40 11.49 -5.29
C SER A 12 -7.68 12.41 -4.10
N LYS A 13 -8.94 12.52 -3.67
CA LYS A 13 -9.32 13.27 -2.47
C LYS A 13 -8.65 12.72 -1.21
N LEU A 14 -8.64 11.40 -1.02
CA LEU A 14 -7.97 10.77 0.13
C LEU A 14 -6.47 11.10 0.14
N ILE A 15 -5.81 10.97 -1.01
CA ILE A 15 -4.37 11.25 -1.16
C ILE A 15 -4.06 12.71 -0.78
N GLN A 16 -4.90 13.65 -1.22
CA GLN A 16 -4.77 15.08 -0.89
C GLN A 16 -5.04 15.37 0.58
N ASP A 17 -6.12 14.81 1.14
CA ASP A 17 -6.53 15.01 2.53
C ASP A 17 -5.46 14.46 3.51
N GLN A 18 -4.79 13.36 3.16
CA GLN A 18 -3.68 12.79 3.93
C GLN A 18 -2.35 13.54 3.71
N GLN A 19 -2.29 14.45 2.74
CA GLN A 19 -1.05 15.09 2.28
C GLN A 19 0.05 14.05 1.95
N ALA A 20 -0.35 12.93 1.37
CA ALA A 20 0.51 11.79 1.11
C ALA A 20 1.63 12.16 0.12
N LYS A 21 2.88 11.78 0.45
CA LYS A 21 4.07 12.02 -0.39
C LYS A 21 4.62 10.73 -0.99
N THR A 22 4.27 9.60 -0.40
CA THR A 22 4.69 8.24 -0.79
C THR A 22 3.48 7.31 -0.89
N ILE A 23 3.64 6.14 -1.51
CA ILE A 23 2.56 5.14 -1.53
C ILE A 23 2.32 4.58 -0.13
N ALA A 24 3.37 4.51 0.70
CA ALA A 24 3.24 4.14 2.11
C ALA A 24 2.30 5.09 2.88
N ASP A 25 2.32 6.39 2.59
CA ASP A 25 1.40 7.35 3.19
C ASP A 25 -0.05 7.09 2.76
N VAL A 26 -0.28 6.77 1.47
CA VAL A 26 -1.62 6.50 0.92
C VAL A 26 -2.27 5.30 1.58
N VAL A 27 -1.50 4.22 1.78
CA VAL A 27 -1.99 2.96 2.36
C VAL A 27 -1.86 2.92 3.89
N SER A 28 -1.40 4.00 4.53
CA SER A 28 -1.12 4.05 5.98
C SER A 28 -2.32 3.68 6.87
N ASN A 29 -3.54 3.91 6.39
CA ASN A 29 -4.79 3.62 7.10
C ASN A 29 -5.36 2.22 6.77
N ASP A 30 -4.70 1.44 5.91
CA ASP A 30 -5.11 0.08 5.59
C ASP A 30 -4.41 -0.93 6.51
N ALA A 31 -5.13 -1.44 7.50
CA ALA A 31 -4.61 -2.44 8.44
C ALA A 31 -4.16 -3.75 7.76
N GLY A 32 -4.57 -4.00 6.52
CA GLY A 32 -4.15 -5.13 5.71
C GLY A 32 -2.81 -4.93 5.00
N VAL A 33 -2.25 -3.72 5.01
CA VAL A 33 -1.00 -3.38 4.31
C VAL A 33 0.04 -2.90 5.32
N GLN A 34 1.21 -3.53 5.30
CA GLN A 34 2.35 -3.12 6.11
C GLN A 34 3.49 -2.73 5.19
N ALA A 35 3.93 -1.48 5.27
CA ALA A 35 5.21 -1.08 4.68
C ALA A 35 6.34 -1.82 5.42
N VAL A 36 7.21 -2.50 4.67
CA VAL A 36 8.37 -3.20 5.22
C VAL A 36 9.63 -2.61 4.63
N GLN A 37 10.66 -2.50 5.45
CA GLN A 37 11.91 -1.86 5.04
C GLN A 37 12.61 -2.70 3.96
N GLY A 38 12.77 -2.14 2.76
CA GLY A 38 13.59 -2.73 1.71
C GLY A 38 15.05 -2.79 2.13
N TYR A 39 15.77 -3.83 1.71
CA TYR A 39 17.21 -3.97 1.98
C TYR A 39 17.99 -2.87 1.24
N GLY A 40 18.36 -1.81 1.97
CA GLY A 40 19.36 -0.82 1.56
C GLY A 40 19.04 0.06 0.35
N ASN A 41 17.79 0.09 -0.14
CA ASN A 41 17.35 0.86 -1.30
C ASN A 41 16.02 1.59 -1.02
N PHE A 42 15.67 2.57 -1.87
CA PHE A 42 14.35 3.23 -1.88
C PHE A 42 13.21 2.31 -2.39
N ALA A 43 13.35 0.99 -2.24
CA ALA A 43 12.32 0.04 -2.64
C ALA A 43 11.14 0.12 -1.66
N GLU A 44 9.95 0.44 -2.18
CA GLU A 44 8.69 0.33 -1.44
C GLU A 44 8.25 -1.15 -1.43
N THR A 45 8.64 -1.86 -0.38
CA THR A 45 8.22 -3.25 -0.16
C THR A 45 7.00 -3.27 0.76
N TYR A 46 6.00 -4.09 0.41
CA TYR A 46 4.77 -4.22 1.20
C TYR A 46 4.48 -5.66 1.57
N ARG A 47 3.93 -5.86 2.75
CA ARG A 47 3.28 -7.10 3.17
C ARG A 47 1.78 -6.88 3.19
N ILE A 48 1.04 -7.67 2.42
CA ILE A 48 -0.40 -7.57 2.27
C ILE A 48 -1.03 -8.81 2.92
N ARG A 49 -1.78 -8.60 4.01
CA ARG A 49 -2.45 -9.65 4.80
C ARG A 49 -1.53 -10.82 5.17
N GLY A 50 -0.27 -10.53 5.50
CA GLY A 50 0.73 -11.53 5.88
C GLY A 50 1.57 -12.08 4.72
N LEU A 51 1.21 -11.81 3.46
CA LEU A 51 1.98 -12.22 2.28
C LEU A 51 2.94 -11.10 1.85
N SER A 52 4.23 -11.39 1.72
CA SER A 52 5.22 -10.38 1.36
C SER A 52 5.30 -10.26 -0.17
N SER A 53 5.04 -9.07 -0.72
CA SER A 53 5.23 -8.78 -2.15
C SER A 53 6.43 -7.86 -2.34
N MET A 54 7.46 -8.33 -3.05
CA MET A 54 8.54 -7.49 -3.53
C MET A 54 8.07 -6.83 -4.83
N ALA A 55 7.84 -5.51 -4.83
CA ALA A 55 7.65 -4.77 -6.06
C ALA A 55 9.01 -4.61 -6.74
N MET A 56 9.23 -5.33 -7.85
CA MET A 56 10.43 -5.15 -8.68
C MET A 56 10.25 -3.83 -9.44
N THR A 57 11.20 -2.90 -9.25
CA THR A 57 11.26 -1.58 -9.90
C THR A 57 11.44 -1.70 -11.40
#